data_AF-A0A7C2VE65-F1
#
_entry.id   AF-A0A7C2VE65-F1
#
_cell.length_a   1.000
_cell.length_b   1.000
_cell.length_c   1.000
_cell.angle_alpha   90.00
_cell.angle_beta   90.00
_cell.angle_gamma   90.00
#
_symmetry.space_group_name_H-M   'P 1'
#
loop_
_entity.id
_entity.type
_entity.pdbx_description
1 polymer ?
#
loop_
_entity_poly.entity_id
_entity_poly.type
_entity_poly.pdbx_seq_one_letter_code
_entity_poly.pdbx_strand_id
1 'polypeptide(L)'
;MRVGLIGQLRRRWLPRGVKLRQKLELKYVWRYLVLAVDPIKGRLWWRWVERLRKESIFEVLKWFKAEGIEAVIWDNAPGHTAGLIRACGVPTVNLPPYSPELNPVERIFEELRRQIEGKVYGQIELKVEAAELLLKALTADPSRVKRLTGWPWITDALLSLPA
;
A
#
# COMPACT_ATOMS: atom_id res chain seq x y z
N MET A 1 -4.41 1.08 1.88
CA MET A 1 -4.19 2.49 2.32
C MET A 1 -5.32 3.41 1.85
N ARG A 2 -5.80 4.34 2.70
CA ARG A 2 -6.70 5.43 2.27
C ARG A 2 -5.89 6.61 1.71
N VAL A 3 -6.24 7.08 0.52
CA VAL A 3 -5.72 8.31 -0.10
C VAL A 3 -6.84 9.33 -0.14
N GLY A 4 -6.69 10.45 0.56
CA GLY A 4 -7.74 11.45 0.68
C GLY A 4 -7.24 12.88 0.48
N LEU A 5 -8.18 13.79 0.28
CA LEU A 5 -7.93 15.23 0.14
C LEU A 5 -7.88 15.98 1.48
N ILE A 6 -8.02 15.27 2.61
CA ILE A 6 -7.54 15.79 3.90
C ILE A 6 -6.02 15.62 3.89
N GLY A 7 -5.32 16.69 3.50
CA GLY A 7 -3.88 16.69 3.36
C GLY A 7 -3.17 16.56 4.71
N GLN A 8 -1.89 16.18 4.67
CA GLN A 8 -1.00 16.22 5.81
C GLN A 8 0.07 17.30 5.62
N LEU A 9 0.39 18.04 6.69
CA LEU A 9 1.54 18.94 6.68
C LEU A 9 2.83 18.12 6.69
N ARG A 10 3.84 18.55 5.92
CA ARG A 10 5.16 17.90 5.91
C ARG A 10 6.18 18.75 6.63
N ARG A 11 7.02 18.11 7.44
CA ARG A 11 8.22 18.76 7.98
C ARG A 11 9.24 18.88 6.85
N ARG A 12 9.85 20.05 6.72
CA ARG A 12 10.88 20.36 5.72
C ARG A 12 12.00 21.14 6.42
N TRP A 13 13.23 20.92 5.97
CA TRP A 13 14.35 21.75 6.35
C TRP A 13 14.28 23.06 5.57
N LEU A 14 14.40 24.18 6.29
CA LEU A 14 14.49 25.52 5.71
C LEU A 14 15.64 26.29 6.39
N PRO A 15 16.14 27.37 5.76
CA PRO A 15 17.09 28.26 6.41
C PRO A 15 16.58 28.75 7.77
N ARG A 16 17.50 28.93 8.70
CA ARG A 16 17.20 29.42 10.05
C ARG A 16 16.48 30.77 9.96
N GLY A 17 15.39 30.92 10.72
CA GLY A 17 14.56 32.13 10.73
C GLY A 17 13.44 32.14 9.69
N VAL A 18 13.38 31.19 8.75
CA VAL A 18 12.31 31.11 7.75
C VAL A 18 11.16 30.24 8.27
N LYS A 19 9.96 30.81 8.39
CA LYS A 19 8.75 30.08 8.79
C LYS A 19 8.17 29.32 7.61
N LEU A 20 8.04 28.00 7.75
CA LEU A 20 7.32 27.16 6.78
C LEU A 20 5.83 27.51 6.76
N ARG A 21 5.32 27.89 5.58
CA ARG A 21 3.89 28.04 5.32
C ARG A 21 3.48 27.03 4.25
N GLN A 22 2.51 26.18 4.56
CA GLN A 22 1.98 25.17 3.65
C GLN A 22 0.48 25.34 3.53
N LYS A 23 -0.05 25.23 2.31
CA LYS A 23 -1.49 25.15 2.09
C LYS A 23 -1.96 23.75 2.49
N LEU A 24 -3.08 23.69 3.19
CA LEU A 24 -3.72 22.46 3.61
C LEU A 24 -5.04 22.30 2.87
N GLU A 25 -5.25 21.14 2.27
CA GLU A 25 -6.54 20.76 1.70
C GLU A 25 -7.36 20.02 2.77
N LEU A 26 -8.63 20.40 2.92
CA LEU A 26 -9.56 19.87 3.93
C LEU A 26 -10.89 19.44 3.28
N LYS A 27 -10.82 18.55 2.28
CA LYS A 27 -12.00 18.01 1.61
C LYS A 27 -12.22 16.55 1.99
N TYR A 28 -13.47 16.19 2.31
CA TYR A 28 -13.89 14.83 2.68
C TYR A 28 -14.10 13.94 1.44
N VAL A 29 -13.06 13.81 0.62
CA VAL A 29 -13.06 12.98 -0.59
C VAL A 29 -11.83 12.06 -0.54
N TRP A 30 -12.03 10.78 -0.82
CA TRP A 30 -10.96 9.77 -0.78
C TRP A 30 -11.21 8.58 -1.71
N ARG A 31 -10.13 7.83 -1.94
CA ARG A 31 -10.08 6.52 -2.59
C ARG A 31 -9.23 5.57 -1.75
N TYR A 32 -9.45 4.28 -1.88
CA TYR A 32 -8.65 3.26 -1.20
C TYR A 32 -7.78 2.53 -2.20
N LEU A 33 -6.52 2.35 -1.83
CA LEU A 33 -5.55 1.53 -2.54
C LEU A 33 -5.41 0.20 -1.81
N VAL A 34 -5.74 -0.90 -2.49
CA VAL A 34 -5.39 -2.26 -2.07
C VAL A 34 -4.17 -2.67 -2.86
N LEU A 35 -3.10 -3.10 -2.18
CA LEU A 35 -1.81 -3.37 -2.79
C LEU A 35 -1.20 -4.64 -2.19
N ALA A 36 -0.63 -5.47 -3.05
CA ALA A 36 0.20 -6.60 -2.72
C ALA A 36 1.61 -6.41 -3.29
N VAL A 37 2.61 -6.99 -2.62
CA VAL A 37 4.00 -6.97 -3.04
C VAL A 37 4.62 -8.35 -2.91
N ASP A 38 5.40 -8.75 -3.89
CA ASP A 38 6.33 -9.88 -3.81
C ASP A 38 7.73 -9.29 -3.54
N PRO A 39 8.25 -9.39 -2.31
CA PRO A 39 9.55 -8.82 -1.95
C PRO A 39 10.73 -9.60 -2.55
N ILE A 40 10.55 -10.86 -2.94
CA ILE A 40 11.61 -11.70 -3.53
C ILE A 40 11.83 -11.34 -4.99
N LYS A 41 10.73 -11.23 -5.76
CA LYS A 41 10.78 -10.90 -7.19
C LYS A 41 10.70 -9.41 -7.47
N GLY A 42 10.28 -8.61 -6.48
CA GLY A 42 10.13 -7.15 -6.64
C GLY A 42 8.90 -6.78 -7.45
N ARG A 43 7.81 -7.54 -7.34
CA ARG A 43 6.57 -7.32 -8.11
C ARG A 43 5.51 -6.64 -7.26
N LEU A 44 4.64 -5.87 -7.90
CA LEU A 44 3.54 -5.16 -7.26
C LEU A 44 2.24 -5.46 -8.00
N TRP A 45 1.15 -5.58 -7.24
CA TRP A 45 -0.21 -5.66 -7.76
C TRP A 45 -1.08 -4.72 -6.97
N TRP A 46 -1.93 -3.92 -7.62
CA TRP A 46 -2.80 -3.00 -6.91
C TRP A 46 -4.10 -2.72 -7.64
N ARG A 47 -5.11 -2.33 -6.86
CA ARG A 47 -6.40 -1.84 -7.34
C ARG A 47 -6.87 -0.66 -6.50
N TRP A 48 -7.48 0.31 -7.17
CA TRP A 48 -8.23 1.38 -6.51
C TRP A 48 -9.68 0.96 -6.30
N VAL A 49 -10.19 1.18 -5.10
CA VAL A 49 -11.58 0.94 -4.75
C VAL A 49 -12.16 2.17 -4.07
N GLU A 50 -13.44 2.46 -4.35
CA GLU A 50 -14.10 3.64 -3.77
C GLU A 50 -14.43 3.44 -2.29
N ARG A 51 -14.77 2.21 -1.90
CA ARG A 51 -15.12 1.82 -0.54
C ARG A 51 -14.35 0.57 -0.17
N LEU A 52 -13.67 0.60 0.97
CA LEU A 52 -12.98 -0.57 1.49
C LEU A 52 -13.98 -1.41 2.31
N ARG A 53 -14.70 -2.29 1.62
CA ARG A 53 -15.60 -3.29 2.23
C ARG A 53 -15.08 -4.70 1.94
N LYS A 54 -15.58 -5.69 2.69
CA LYS A 54 -15.22 -7.11 2.50
C LYS A 54 -15.48 -7.58 1.07
N GLU A 55 -16.52 -7.10 0.41
CA GLU A 55 -16.85 -7.44 -0.98
C GLU A 55 -15.80 -6.89 -1.95
N SER A 56 -15.36 -5.64 -1.75
CA SER A 56 -14.31 -5.04 -2.59
C SER A 56 -12.96 -5.74 -2.40
N ILE A 57 -12.63 -6.15 -1.17
CA ILE A 57 -11.42 -6.93 -0.89
C ILE A 57 -11.51 -8.31 -1.56
N PHE A 58 -12.67 -8.97 -1.48
CA PHE A 58 -12.92 -10.25 -2.11
C PHE A 58 -12.71 -10.21 -3.63
N GLU A 59 -13.23 -9.19 -4.31
CA GLU A 59 -13.01 -9.02 -5.75
C GLU A 59 -11.53 -8.74 -6.10
N VAL A 60 -10.81 -7.98 -5.26
CA VAL A 60 -9.36 -7.80 -5.44
C VAL A 60 -8.59 -9.10 -5.23
N LEU A 61 -8.97 -9.93 -4.24
CA LEU A 61 -8.34 -11.24 -4.03
C LEU A 61 -8.58 -12.22 -5.18
N LYS A 62 -9.80 -12.24 -5.76
CA LYS A 62 -10.07 -13.01 -6.98
C LYS A 62 -9.16 -12.57 -8.11
N TRP A 63 -9.00 -11.25 -8.29
CA TRP A 63 -8.08 -10.73 -9.30
C TRP A 63 -6.63 -11.13 -9.00
N PHE A 64 -6.16 -11.00 -7.76
CA PHE A 64 -4.83 -11.46 -7.34
C PHE A 64 -4.60 -12.95 -7.66
N LYS A 65 -5.58 -13.80 -7.38
CA LYS A 65 -5.54 -15.23 -7.73
C LYS A 65 -5.38 -15.44 -9.24
N ALA A 66 -6.15 -14.69 -10.04
CA ALA A 66 -6.06 -14.75 -11.50
C ALA A 66 -4.70 -14.27 -12.04
N GLU A 67 -4.03 -13.34 -11.33
CA GLU A 67 -2.67 -12.89 -11.62
C GLU A 67 -1.58 -13.87 -11.14
N GLY A 68 -1.97 -15.00 -10.55
CA GLY A 68 -1.05 -16.04 -10.08
C GLY A 68 -0.51 -15.83 -8.67
N ILE A 69 -1.19 -15.02 -7.83
CA ILE A 69 -0.87 -14.95 -6.40
C ILE A 69 -1.45 -16.17 -5.68
N GLU A 70 -0.56 -17.00 -5.15
CA GLU A 70 -0.91 -18.27 -4.51
C GLU A 70 -1.29 -18.12 -3.03
N ALA A 71 -0.76 -17.11 -2.34
CA ALA A 71 -1.06 -16.83 -0.94
C ALA A 71 -0.94 -15.33 -0.64
N VAL A 72 -1.66 -14.87 0.37
CA VAL A 72 -1.61 -13.47 0.83
C VAL A 72 -1.24 -13.42 2.31
N ILE A 73 -0.27 -12.58 2.64
CA ILE A 73 0.14 -12.26 4.00
C ILE A 73 -0.28 -10.82 4.28
N TRP A 74 -1.04 -10.59 5.36
CA TRP A 74 -1.60 -9.27 5.67
C TRP A 74 -1.96 -9.10 7.15
N ASP A 75 -2.36 -7.88 7.53
CA ASP A 75 -2.79 -7.55 8.89
C ASP A 75 -4.21 -8.05 9.21
N ASN A 76 -4.62 -7.85 10.46
CA ASN A 76 -5.93 -8.25 10.97
C ASN A 76 -7.02 -7.19 10.77
N ALA A 77 -6.98 -6.41 9.69
CA ALA A 77 -8.04 -5.46 9.41
C ALA A 77 -9.42 -6.17 9.33
N PRO A 78 -10.52 -5.57 9.80
CA PRO A 78 -11.82 -6.27 9.87
C PRO A 78 -12.31 -6.85 8.53
N GLY A 79 -11.92 -6.24 7.41
CA GLY A 79 -12.23 -6.75 6.07
C GLY A 79 -11.46 -8.01 5.68
N HIS A 80 -10.27 -8.23 6.26
CA HIS A 80 -9.39 -9.37 5.96
C HIS A 80 -9.81 -10.64 6.69
N THR A 81 -10.40 -10.50 7.88
CA THR A 81 -10.82 -11.63 8.73
C THR A 81 -12.26 -12.07 8.51
N ALA A 82 -13.00 -11.40 7.62
CA ALA A 82 -14.38 -11.72 7.31
C ALA A 82 -14.52 -13.12 6.70
N GLY A 83 -15.55 -13.89 7.09
CA GLY A 83 -15.79 -15.24 6.56
C GLY A 83 -15.89 -15.31 5.03
N LEU A 84 -16.36 -14.23 4.39
CA LEU A 84 -16.41 -14.10 2.93
C LEU A 84 -15.02 -14.28 2.28
N ILE A 85 -13.96 -13.82 2.93
CA ILE A 85 -12.60 -13.91 2.38
C ILE A 85 -12.13 -15.37 2.28
N ARG A 86 -12.51 -16.22 3.24
CA ARG A 86 -12.18 -17.66 3.20
C ARG A 86 -12.78 -18.35 1.98
N ALA A 87 -13.93 -17.89 1.49
CA ALA A 87 -14.57 -18.42 0.29
C ALA A 87 -13.82 -18.09 -1.00
N CYS A 88 -12.83 -17.19 -0.98
CA CYS A 88 -12.03 -16.85 -2.17
C CYS A 88 -11.08 -17.98 -2.58
N GLY A 89 -10.81 -18.92 -1.67
CA GLY A 89 -9.89 -20.04 -1.92
C GLY A 89 -8.46 -19.60 -2.21
N VAL A 90 -8.05 -18.44 -1.68
CA VAL A 90 -6.66 -17.99 -1.61
C VAL A 90 -6.20 -18.22 -0.17
N PRO A 91 -5.18 -19.05 0.07
CA PRO A 91 -4.52 -19.14 1.37
C PRO A 91 -4.17 -17.77 1.93
N THR A 92 -4.51 -17.53 3.20
CA THR A 92 -4.21 -16.27 3.89
C THR A 92 -3.43 -16.54 5.16
N VAL A 93 -2.45 -15.69 5.45
CA VAL A 93 -1.68 -15.69 6.69
C VAL A 93 -1.84 -14.33 7.35
N ASN A 94 -2.31 -14.36 8.59
CA ASN A 94 -2.51 -13.16 9.39
C ASN A 94 -1.24 -12.84 10.17
N LEU A 95 -0.76 -11.60 10.04
CA LEU A 95 0.35 -11.09 10.83
C LEU A 95 -0.08 -10.88 12.30
N PRO A 96 0.88 -10.91 13.25
CA PRO A 96 0.63 -10.48 14.62
C PRO A 96 0.00 -9.07 14.67
N PRO A 97 -0.92 -8.80 15.61
CA PRO A 97 -1.47 -7.47 15.80
C PRO A 97 -0.36 -6.43 16.06
N TYR A 98 -0.53 -5.22 15.50
CA TYR A 98 0.37 -4.08 15.70
C TYR A 98 1.83 -4.30 15.25
N SER A 99 2.07 -5.19 14.29
CA SER A 99 3.40 -5.46 13.71
C SER A 99 3.54 -4.99 12.25
N PRO A 100 3.47 -3.67 11.96
CA PRO A 100 3.61 -3.15 10.60
C PRO A 100 4.99 -3.44 9.98
N GLU A 101 6.04 -3.62 10.78
CA GLU A 101 7.40 -4.00 10.36
C GLU A 101 7.48 -5.38 9.69
N LEU A 102 6.46 -6.21 9.90
CA LEU A 102 6.32 -7.52 9.25
C LEU A 102 5.52 -7.45 7.94
N ASN A 103 4.95 -6.28 7.61
CA ASN A 103 4.16 -6.08 6.40
C ASN A 103 4.95 -5.24 5.37
N PRO A 104 5.54 -5.86 4.33
CA PRO A 104 6.39 -5.14 3.38
C PRO A 104 5.63 -4.06 2.57
N VAL A 105 4.30 -4.20 2.45
CA VAL A 105 3.44 -3.22 1.78
C VAL A 105 3.50 -1.84 2.47
N GLU A 106 3.68 -1.80 3.79
CA GLU A 106 3.74 -0.53 4.53
C GLU A 106 4.88 0.36 4.04
N ARG A 107 6.02 -0.23 3.64
CA ARG A 107 7.13 0.54 3.06
C ARG A 107 6.76 1.19 1.73
N ILE A 108 5.97 0.51 0.89
CA ILE A 108 5.46 1.10 -0.35
C ILE A 108 4.50 2.25 -0.04
N PHE A 109 3.63 2.08 0.97
CA PHE A 109 2.74 3.15 1.42
C PHE A 109 3.50 4.37 1.97
N GLU A 110 4.63 4.19 2.65
CA GLU A 110 5.50 5.30 3.05
C GLU A 110 6.07 6.08 1.87
N GLU A 111 6.54 5.39 0.82
CA GLU A 111 7.03 6.03 -0.40
C GLU A 111 5.90 6.80 -1.12
N LEU A 112 4.70 6.21 -1.18
CA LEU A 112 3.51 6.88 -1.71
C LEU A 112 3.20 8.14 -0.92
N ARG A 113 3.12 8.05 0.42
CA ARG A 113 2.87 9.22 1.29
C ARG A 113 3.96 10.28 1.14
N ARG A 114 5.23 9.89 0.93
CA ARG A 114 6.32 10.84 0.67
C ARG A 114 6.10 11.61 -0.64
N GLN A 115 5.55 10.95 -1.65
CA GLN A 115 5.27 11.55 -2.96
C GLN A 115 4.00 12.42 -2.97
N ILE A 116 2.94 11.99 -2.29
CA ILE A 116 1.59 12.59 -2.44
C ILE A 116 1.13 13.46 -1.26
N GLU A 117 1.83 13.49 -0.13
CA GLU A 117 1.45 14.34 1.01
C GLU A 117 2.19 15.69 1.00
N GLY A 118 1.57 16.70 1.62
CA GLY A 118 2.08 18.08 1.65
C GLY A 118 1.82 18.89 0.37
N LYS A 119 0.86 18.43 -0.46
CA LYS A 119 0.44 19.08 -1.70
C LYS A 119 -1.08 19.28 -1.69
N VAL A 120 -1.54 20.31 -2.38
CA VAL A 120 -2.98 20.54 -2.64
C VAL A 120 -3.28 20.04 -4.05
N TYR A 121 -4.29 19.19 -4.18
CA TYR A 121 -4.65 18.59 -5.47
C TYR A 121 -5.95 19.15 -6.05
N GLY A 122 -6.89 19.59 -5.23
CA GLY A 122 -8.19 20.10 -5.69
C GLY A 122 -9.19 19.00 -6.02
N GLN A 123 -8.73 17.93 -6.67
CA GLN A 123 -9.49 16.76 -7.11
C GLN A 123 -8.78 15.46 -6.68
N ILE A 124 -9.55 14.43 -6.33
CA ILE A 124 -8.99 13.17 -5.83
C ILE A 124 -8.27 12.40 -6.94
N GLU A 125 -8.73 12.56 -8.17
CA GLU A 125 -8.19 11.96 -9.39
C GLU A 125 -6.72 12.37 -9.60
N LEU A 126 -6.38 13.65 -9.39
CA LEU A 126 -5.01 14.13 -9.51
C LEU A 126 -4.08 13.56 -8.42
N LYS A 127 -4.60 13.31 -7.21
CA LYS A 127 -3.82 12.67 -6.13
C LYS A 127 -3.62 11.18 -6.40
N VAL A 128 -4.64 10.51 -6.94
CA VAL A 128 -4.58 9.12 -7.39
C VAL A 128 -3.59 8.97 -8.55
N GLU A 129 -3.62 9.86 -9.53
CA GLU A 129 -2.69 9.87 -10.66
C GLU A 129 -1.23 10.04 -10.19
N ALA A 130 -0.98 10.95 -9.24
CA ALA A 130 0.36 11.11 -8.66
C ALA A 130 0.85 9.86 -7.92
N ALA A 131 -0.05 9.10 -7.29
CA ALA A 131 0.27 7.81 -6.68
C ALA A 131 0.52 6.73 -7.74
N GLU A 132 -0.31 6.66 -8.79
CA GLU A 132 -0.17 5.78 -9.95
C GLU A 132 1.19 5.94 -10.65
N LEU A 133 1.64 7.18 -10.86
CA LEU A 133 2.95 7.45 -11.47
C LEU A 133 4.09 6.80 -10.65
N LEU A 134 4.03 6.86 -9.33
CA LEU A 134 5.03 6.21 -8.48
C LEU A 134 4.92 4.68 -8.54
N LEU A 135 3.71 4.13 -8.51
CA LEU A 135 3.48 2.68 -8.60
C LEU A 135 4.00 2.10 -9.92
N LYS A 136 3.74 2.80 -11.03
CA LYS A 136 4.28 2.45 -12.35
C LYS A 136 5.81 2.52 -12.38
N ALA A 137 6.38 3.58 -11.81
CA ALA A 137 7.84 3.72 -11.72
C ALA A 137 8.48 2.61 -10.85
N LEU A 138 7.83 2.19 -9.76
CA LEU A 138 8.30 1.07 -8.93
C LEU A 138 8.17 -0.26 -9.67
N THR A 139 7.10 -0.47 -10.42
CA THR A 139 6.89 -1.69 -11.22
C THR A 139 7.96 -1.84 -12.31
N ALA A 140 8.39 -0.71 -12.89
CA ALA A 140 9.48 -0.68 -13.87
C ALA A 140 10.87 -0.87 -13.25
N ASP A 141 11.02 -0.84 -11.92
CA ASP A 141 12.28 -1.05 -11.20
C ASP A 141 12.11 -2.10 -10.08
N PRO A 142 12.07 -3.41 -10.43
CA PRO A 142 11.95 -4.49 -9.46
C PRO A 142 13.07 -4.47 -8.42
N SER A 143 14.28 -4.05 -8.80
CA SER A 143 15.42 -3.95 -7.90
C SER A 143 15.18 -2.94 -6.78
N ARG A 144 14.53 -1.80 -7.08
CA ARG A 144 14.09 -0.85 -6.06
C ARG A 144 13.01 -1.41 -5.17
N VAL A 145 12.05 -2.16 -5.71
CA VAL A 145 11.01 -2.81 -4.89
C VAL A 145 11.67 -3.77 -3.90
N LYS A 146 12.56 -4.66 -4.35
CA LYS A 146 13.31 -5.58 -3.48
C LYS A 146 14.08 -4.84 -2.38
N ARG A 147 14.79 -3.76 -2.71
CA ARG A 147 15.51 -2.96 -1.69
C ARG A 147 14.58 -2.30 -0.67
N LEU A 148 13.36 -1.96 -1.06
CA LEU A 148 12.38 -1.36 -0.16
C LEU A 148 11.71 -2.41 0.74
N THR A 149 11.32 -3.55 0.18
CA THR A 149 10.40 -4.49 0.84
C THR A 149 11.03 -5.82 1.25
N GLY A 150 12.19 -6.16 0.68
CA GLY A 150 12.92 -7.40 0.95
C GLY A 150 13.99 -7.23 2.02
N TRP A 151 13.60 -6.87 3.24
CA TRP A 151 14.53 -6.90 4.38
C TRP A 151 14.95 -8.35 4.68
N PRO A 152 16.15 -8.59 5.22
CA PRO A 152 16.66 -9.95 5.44
C PRO A 152 15.68 -10.85 6.20
N TRP A 153 15.10 -10.38 7.31
CA TRP A 153 14.14 -11.18 8.08
C TRP A 153 12.82 -11.49 7.34
N ILE A 154 12.45 -10.71 6.33
CA ILE A 154 11.30 -10.99 5.45
C ILE A 154 11.72 -12.03 4.41
N THR A 155 12.83 -11.79 3.72
CA THR A 155 13.27 -12.65 2.62
C THR A 155 13.69 -14.01 3.12
N ASP A 156 14.42 -14.08 4.23
CA ASP A 156 14.91 -15.33 4.81
C ASP A 156 13.73 -16.18 5.29
N ALA A 157 12.73 -15.57 5.93
CA ALA A 157 11.51 -16.26 6.33
C ALA A 157 10.78 -16.87 5.13
N LEU A 158 10.60 -16.10 4.04
CA LEU A 158 9.92 -16.58 2.83
C LEU A 158 10.71 -17.67 2.09
N LEU A 159 12.03 -17.56 2.04
CA LEU A 159 12.90 -18.53 1.38
C LEU A 159 13.10 -19.81 2.20
N SER A 160 12.88 -19.75 3.51
CA SER A 160 12.93 -20.91 4.41
C SER A 160 11.65 -21.75 4.43
N LEU A 161 10.58 -21.31 3.75
CA LEU A 161 9.34 -22.07 3.67
C LEU A 161 9.57 -23.38 2.91
N PRO A 162 9.05 -24.52 3.41
CA PRO A 162 9.12 -25.77 2.68
C PRO A 162 8.38 -25.65 1.33
N ALA A 163 8.92 -26.34 0.31
CA ALA A 163 8.36 -26.39 -1.03
C ALA A 163 7.03 -27.14 -1.10
#